data_AF-A0A9C8Q482-F1
#
_entry.id   AF-A0A9C8Q482-F1
#
_cell.length_a   1.000
_cell.length_b   1.000
_cell.length_c   1.000
_cell.angle_alpha   90.00
_cell.angle_beta   90.00
_cell.angle_gamma   90.00
#
_symmetry.space_group_name_H-M   'P 1'
#
loop_
_entity.id
_entity.type
_entity.pdbx_description
1 polymer ?
#
loop_
_entity_poly.entity_id
_entity_poly.type
_entity_poly.pdbx_seq_one_letter_code
_entity_poly.pdbx_strand_id
1 'polypeptide(L)'
;PQLEEAAHLAGIDPDAAIAQLSQARVRVLTIGFAPGQPYMGELPKNWDIPRQQGLTRSVPAGALIVAIRQLIIFTNASPTGWRHIGQTAFKTFRPNSDKPFALSPGDELCFPSVTREALEKILMTDGSGHGGAEAQVLT
;
A
#
# COMPACT_ATOMS: atom_id res chain seq x y z
N PRO A 1 5.98 -7.89 4.61
CA PRO A 1 6.20 -9.23 5.21
C PRO A 1 5.07 -10.18 4.76
N GLN A 2 5.36 -11.19 3.92
CA GLN A 2 4.45 -12.00 3.07
C GLN A 2 4.57 -11.71 1.55
N LEU A 3 5.54 -10.89 1.15
CA LEU A 3 5.82 -10.64 -0.26
C LEU A 3 6.21 -11.92 -1.02
N GLU A 4 7.13 -12.72 -0.48
CA GLU A 4 7.58 -13.97 -1.11
C GLU A 4 6.41 -14.94 -1.35
N GLU A 5 5.55 -15.13 -0.35
CA GLU A 5 4.35 -15.96 -0.49
C GLU A 5 3.40 -15.42 -1.57
N ALA A 6 3.17 -14.10 -1.60
CA ALA A 6 2.32 -13.47 -2.59
C ALA A 6 2.90 -13.60 -4.01
N ALA A 7 4.22 -13.43 -4.16
CA ALA A 7 4.94 -13.58 -5.43
C ALA A 7 4.85 -15.01 -5.97
N HIS A 8 5.07 -16.01 -5.11
CA HIS A 8 4.92 -17.42 -5.48
C HIS A 8 3.50 -17.76 -5.94
N LEU A 9 2.47 -17.25 -5.26
CA LEU A 9 1.08 -17.44 -5.69
C LEU A 9 0.76 -16.72 -6.99
N ALA A 10 1.41 -15.58 -7.23
CA ALA A 10 1.33 -14.86 -8.50
C ALA A 10 2.22 -15.45 -9.60
N GLY A 11 2.90 -16.57 -9.33
CA GLY A 11 3.74 -17.29 -10.30
C GLY A 11 4.97 -16.50 -10.75
N ILE A 12 5.49 -15.59 -9.93
CA ILE A 12 6.65 -14.75 -10.26
C ILE A 12 7.69 -14.78 -9.14
N ASP A 13 8.94 -14.53 -9.51
CA ASP A 13 10.06 -14.40 -8.58
C ASP A 13 9.86 -13.18 -7.64
N PRO A 14 10.27 -13.24 -6.36
CA PRO A 14 10.14 -12.12 -5.43
C PRO A 14 10.78 -10.82 -5.90
N ASP A 15 11.96 -10.85 -6.54
CA ASP A 15 12.62 -9.63 -7.03
C ASP A 15 11.87 -9.05 -8.23
N ALA A 16 11.36 -9.93 -9.10
CA ALA A 16 10.48 -9.53 -10.21
C ALA A 16 9.16 -8.93 -9.69
N ALA A 17 8.62 -9.47 -8.58
CA ALA A 17 7.42 -8.93 -7.93
C ALA A 17 7.67 -7.53 -7.37
N ILE A 18 8.82 -7.28 -6.72
CA ILE A 18 9.21 -5.94 -6.27
C ILE A 18 9.27 -5.00 -7.45
N ALA A 19 10.00 -5.36 -8.52
CA ALA A 19 10.12 -4.51 -9.70
C ALA A 19 8.76 -4.18 -10.31
N GLN A 20 7.89 -5.18 -10.47
CA GLN A 20 6.55 -5.01 -11.04
C GLN A 20 5.66 -4.11 -10.16
N LEU A 21 5.60 -4.37 -8.85
CA LEU A 21 4.78 -3.61 -7.91
C LEU A 21 5.28 -2.17 -7.74
N SER A 22 6.60 -1.98 -7.71
CA SER A 22 7.21 -0.67 -7.54
C SER A 22 7.12 0.24 -8.75
N GLN A 23 6.79 -0.30 -9.93
CA GLN A 23 6.55 0.45 -11.16
C GLN A 23 5.05 0.55 -11.50
N ALA A 24 4.19 -0.16 -10.77
CA ALA A 24 2.76 -0.16 -11.02
C ALA A 24 2.16 1.19 -10.64
N ARG A 25 1.55 1.85 -11.63
CA ARG A 25 0.67 3.00 -11.44
C ARG A 25 -0.73 2.48 -11.12
N VAL A 26 -1.14 2.60 -9.87
CA VAL A 26 -2.44 2.11 -9.39
C VAL A 26 -3.35 3.29 -9.07
N ARG A 27 -4.56 3.28 -9.62
CA ARG A 27 -5.55 4.34 -9.40
C ARG A 27 -6.39 4.02 -8.17
N VAL A 28 -6.65 5.03 -7.33
CA VAL A 28 -7.61 4.94 -6.22
C VAL A 28 -9.01 4.74 -6.81
N LEU A 29 -9.56 3.55 -6.60
CA LEU A 29 -10.90 3.18 -7.05
C LEU A 29 -11.96 3.59 -6.04
N THR A 30 -11.66 3.39 -4.75
CA THR A 30 -12.53 3.77 -3.65
C THR A 30 -11.72 4.01 -2.38
N ILE A 31 -12.32 4.72 -1.43
CA ILE A 31 -11.78 4.97 -0.10
C ILE A 31 -12.84 4.55 0.92
N GLY A 32 -12.52 3.63 1.82
CA GLY A 32 -13.52 3.05 2.72
C GLY A 32 -12.98 1.95 3.64
N PHE A 33 -13.86 1.23 4.34
CA PHE A 33 -13.56 0.34 5.50
C PHE A 33 -13.05 1.09 6.74
N ALA A 34 -12.01 1.90 6.60
CA ALA A 34 -11.51 2.82 7.62
C ALA A 34 -11.31 4.22 6.99
N PRO A 35 -11.32 5.30 7.79
CA PRO A 35 -11.11 6.65 7.27
C PRO A 35 -9.81 6.75 6.47
N GLY A 36 -9.90 7.19 5.22
CA GLY A 36 -8.77 7.40 4.33
C GLY A 36 -8.09 6.15 3.82
N GLN A 37 -8.66 4.95 3.97
CA GLN A 37 -8.05 3.72 3.49
C GLN A 37 -8.34 3.53 1.99
N PRO A 38 -7.34 3.66 1.10
CA PRO A 38 -7.54 3.59 -0.33
C PRO A 38 -7.47 2.15 -0.83
N TYR A 39 -8.32 1.83 -1.79
CA TYR A 39 -8.29 0.59 -2.57
C TYR A 39 -7.88 0.95 -3.99
N MET A 40 -6.71 0.48 -4.41
CA MET A 40 -6.04 0.94 -5.62
C MET A 40 -5.80 -0.21 -6.59
N GLY A 41 -6.03 0.00 -7.88
CA GLY A 41 -5.91 -1.07 -8.87
C GLY A 41 -6.16 -0.61 -10.31
N GLU A 42 -6.19 -1.53 -11.28
CA GLU A 42 -5.96 -2.97 -11.13
C GLU A 42 -4.51 -3.37 -11.43
N LEU A 43 -3.95 -4.28 -10.63
CA LEU A 43 -2.72 -4.99 -10.93
C LEU A 43 -2.91 -5.99 -12.08
N PRO A 44 -1.83 -6.48 -12.72
CA PRO A 44 -1.90 -7.53 -13.74
C PRO A 44 -2.58 -8.82 -13.23
N LYS A 45 -3.10 -9.63 -14.15
CA LYS A 45 -3.95 -10.80 -13.83
C LYS A 45 -3.29 -11.84 -12.92
N ASN A 46 -1.97 -11.96 -12.95
CA ASN A 46 -1.25 -12.90 -12.09
C ASN A 46 -1.38 -12.55 -10.60
N TRP A 47 -1.69 -11.30 -10.25
CA TRP A 47 -1.98 -10.90 -8.88
C TRP A 47 -3.39 -11.27 -8.42
N ASP A 48 -4.21 -11.93 -9.23
CA ASP A 48 -5.49 -12.52 -8.80
C ASP A 48 -5.26 -13.76 -7.92
N ILE A 49 -4.63 -13.53 -6.77
CA ILE A 49 -4.22 -14.57 -5.83
C ILE A 49 -5.30 -14.76 -4.76
N PRO A 50 -5.52 -16.00 -4.29
CA PRO A 50 -6.55 -16.30 -3.32
C PRO A 50 -6.30 -15.61 -1.98
N ARG A 51 -7.37 -15.30 -1.26
CA ARG A 51 -7.31 -14.87 0.14
C ARG A 51 -6.54 -15.89 0.98
N GLN A 52 -5.88 -15.44 2.05
CA GLN A 52 -5.27 -16.34 3.02
C GLN A 52 -6.34 -17.27 3.63
N GLN A 53 -5.95 -18.53 3.90
CA GLN A 53 -6.80 -19.45 4.65
C GLN A 53 -6.93 -19.03 6.13
N GLY A 54 -5.88 -18.43 6.68
CA GLY A 54 -5.84 -17.88 8.04
C GLY A 54 -6.03 -16.37 8.09
N LEU A 55 -6.11 -15.84 9.32
CA LEU A 55 -6.17 -14.41 9.58
C LEU A 55 -4.84 -13.93 10.15
N THR A 56 -4.21 -12.95 9.50
CA THR A 56 -3.15 -12.15 10.12
C THR A 56 -3.81 -11.30 11.19
N ARG A 57 -3.51 -11.57 12.48
CA ARG A 57 -4.19 -10.96 13.63
C ARG A 57 -4.12 -9.44 13.64
N SER A 58 -3.00 -8.88 13.20
CA SER A 58 -2.82 -7.44 13.12
C SER A 58 -1.71 -7.10 12.13
N VAL A 59 -1.93 -6.10 11.29
CA VAL A 59 -0.92 -5.41 10.50
C VAL A 59 -0.87 -3.95 10.96
N PRO A 60 0.29 -3.27 10.90
CA PRO A 60 0.40 -1.89 11.36
C PRO A 60 -0.30 -0.90 10.41
N ALA A 61 -0.50 0.33 10.87
CA ALA A 61 -0.81 1.44 9.99
C ALA A 61 0.31 1.63 8.95
N GLY A 62 -0.05 2.00 7.72
CA GLY A 62 0.89 2.08 6.60
C GLY A 62 1.23 0.72 5.97
N ALA A 63 0.63 -0.39 6.43
CA ALA A 63 0.80 -1.67 5.77
C ALA A 63 0.21 -1.63 4.36
N LEU A 64 1.03 -2.01 3.37
CA LEU A 64 0.63 -2.19 1.99
C LEU A 64 0.18 -3.64 1.80
N ILE A 65 -1.12 -3.80 1.58
CA ILE A 65 -1.79 -5.08 1.47
C ILE A 65 -2.08 -5.36 -0.01
N VAL A 66 -1.84 -6.59 -0.46
CA VAL A 66 -2.34 -7.08 -1.74
C VAL A 66 -3.58 -7.95 -1.52
N ALA A 67 -4.66 -7.61 -2.22
CA ALA A 67 -5.95 -8.29 -2.14
C ALA A 67 -6.52 -8.43 -3.54
N ILE A 68 -6.57 -9.65 -4.07
CA ILE A 68 -6.87 -9.87 -5.49
C ILE A 68 -5.91 -8.96 -6.29
N ARG A 69 -6.40 -8.25 -7.28
CA ARG A 69 -5.61 -7.36 -8.15
C ARG A 69 -5.55 -5.93 -7.63
N GLN A 70 -5.55 -5.73 -6.31
CA GLN A 70 -5.54 -4.40 -5.68
C GLN A 70 -4.44 -4.26 -4.64
N LEU A 71 -3.92 -3.03 -4.51
CA LEU A 71 -3.12 -2.56 -3.40
C LEU A 71 -4.00 -1.75 -2.45
N ILE A 72 -3.81 -1.94 -1.14
CA ILE A 72 -4.56 -1.25 -0.09
C ILE A 72 -3.57 -0.74 0.95
N ILE A 73 -3.65 0.53 1.34
CA ILE A 73 -2.90 1.05 2.50
C ILE A 73 -3.82 1.00 3.72
N PHE A 74 -3.44 0.21 4.73
CA PHE A 74 -4.20 0.16 5.98
C PHE A 74 -3.92 1.42 6.81
N THR A 75 -4.97 2.17 7.19
CA THR A 75 -4.80 3.45 7.91
C THR A 75 -4.54 3.30 9.40
N ASN A 76 -4.95 2.16 9.97
CA ASN A 76 -4.82 1.83 11.39
C ASN A 76 -4.45 0.35 11.56
N ALA A 77 -3.93 0.01 12.74
CA ALA A 77 -3.66 -1.38 13.05
C ALA A 77 -4.95 -2.21 12.99
N SER A 78 -4.97 -3.25 12.15
CA SER A 78 -6.19 -4.04 11.87
C SER A 78 -5.87 -5.49 11.51
N PRO A 79 -6.77 -6.45 11.78
CA PRO A 79 -6.64 -7.80 11.25
C PRO A 79 -6.87 -7.83 9.75
N THR A 80 -6.29 -8.81 9.05
CA THR A 80 -6.52 -8.99 7.61
C THR A 80 -6.38 -10.45 7.19
N GLY A 81 -7.20 -10.87 6.21
CA GLY A 81 -7.03 -12.15 5.51
C GLY A 81 -6.26 -11.99 4.19
N TRP A 82 -5.71 -10.81 3.94
CA TRP A 82 -4.96 -10.46 2.73
C TRP A 82 -3.49 -10.23 3.07
N ARG A 83 -2.58 -10.30 2.09
CA ARG A 83 -1.15 -10.41 2.36
C ARG A 83 -0.50 -9.04 2.53
N HIS A 84 0.29 -8.86 3.59
CA HIS A 84 1.02 -7.64 3.87
C HIS A 84 2.35 -7.60 3.11
N ILE A 85 2.34 -7.11 1.87
CA ILE A 85 3.51 -7.22 1.00
C ILE A 85 4.57 -6.13 1.21
N GLY A 86 4.21 -4.97 1.76
CA GLY A 86 5.16 -3.87 1.98
C GLY A 86 4.68 -2.88 3.04
N GLN A 87 5.48 -1.86 3.33
CA GLN A 87 5.17 -0.82 4.31
C GLN A 87 5.42 0.55 3.69
N THR A 88 4.53 1.51 3.95
CA THR A 88 4.70 2.92 3.57
C THR A 88 4.64 3.82 4.78
N ALA A 89 5.36 4.95 4.72
CA ALA A 89 5.25 6.04 5.69
C ALA A 89 4.15 7.06 5.33
N PHE A 90 3.55 6.95 4.15
CA PHE A 90 2.50 7.87 3.69
C PHE A 90 1.24 7.71 4.55
N LYS A 91 0.84 8.80 5.22
CA LYS A 91 -0.38 8.86 6.03
C LYS A 91 -1.54 9.31 5.16
N THR A 92 -2.43 8.36 4.83
CA THR A 92 -3.62 8.60 4.00
C THR A 92 -4.76 9.30 4.77
N PHE A 93 -4.76 9.23 6.10
CA PHE A 93 -5.69 9.92 6.99
C PHE A 93 -4.98 10.73 8.07
N ARG A 94 -5.36 12.00 8.21
CA ARG A 94 -4.72 13.02 9.06
C ARG A 94 -5.80 13.84 9.80
N PRO A 95 -6.42 13.31 10.87
CA PRO A 95 -7.64 13.88 11.46
C PRO A 95 -7.51 15.34 11.95
N ASN A 96 -6.29 15.75 12.30
CA ASN A 96 -6.00 17.09 12.82
C ASN A 96 -5.48 18.06 11.74
N SER A 97 -5.62 17.72 10.46
CA SER A 97 -5.21 18.57 9.33
C SER A 97 -6.42 19.23 8.66
N ASP A 98 -6.22 20.40 8.04
CA ASP A 98 -7.23 21.06 7.21
C ASP A 98 -7.71 20.19 6.03
N LYS A 99 -6.88 19.21 5.62
CA LYS A 99 -7.24 18.18 4.62
C LYS A 99 -7.05 16.79 5.22
N PRO A 100 -8.06 16.25 5.93
CA PRO A 100 -7.91 14.97 6.64
C PRO A 100 -7.69 13.77 5.74
N PHE A 101 -8.23 13.79 4.52
CA PHE A 101 -8.05 12.74 3.53
C PHE A 101 -6.97 13.18 2.55
N ALA A 102 -5.87 12.44 2.48
CA ALA A 102 -4.73 12.80 1.63
C ALA A 102 -4.93 12.39 0.16
N LEU A 103 -5.93 11.55 -0.12
CA LEU A 103 -6.23 10.99 -1.44
C LEU A 103 -7.73 11.12 -1.74
N SER A 104 -8.06 11.18 -3.02
CA SER A 104 -9.41 11.12 -3.58
C SER A 104 -9.52 9.97 -4.60
N PRO A 105 -10.72 9.41 -4.83
CA PRO A 105 -10.94 8.52 -5.97
C PRO A 105 -10.50 9.19 -7.28
N GLY A 106 -9.74 8.46 -8.09
CA GLY A 106 -9.11 8.98 -9.30
C GLY A 106 -7.63 9.32 -9.16
N ASP A 107 -7.14 9.58 -7.95
CA ASP A 107 -5.70 9.79 -7.71
C ASP A 107 -4.90 8.53 -8.09
N GLU A 108 -3.66 8.71 -8.53
CA GLU A 108 -2.78 7.63 -8.94
C GLU A 108 -1.56 7.57 -8.03
N LEU A 109 -1.16 6.36 -7.65
CA LEU A 109 -0.01 6.11 -6.80
C LEU A 109 0.96 5.14 -7.47
N CYS A 110 2.24 5.30 -7.13
CA CYS A 110 3.32 4.39 -7.45
C CYS A 110 4.16 4.20 -6.18
N PHE A 111 4.72 3.00 -5.96
CA PHE A 111 5.41 2.63 -4.73
C PHE A 111 6.87 2.21 -4.98
N PRO A 112 7.79 3.14 -5.28
CA PRO A 112 9.21 2.82 -5.40
C PRO A 112 9.74 2.11 -4.15
N SER A 113 10.50 1.02 -4.35
CA SER A 113 11.11 0.30 -3.24
C SER A 113 12.21 1.14 -2.60
N VAL A 114 12.22 1.19 -1.27
CA VAL A 114 13.30 1.80 -0.48
C VAL A 114 13.87 0.77 0.49
N THR A 115 15.09 1.01 0.98
CA THR A 115 15.64 0.16 2.03
C THR A 115 14.87 0.36 3.34
N ARG A 116 15.01 -0.60 4.25
CA ARG A 116 14.44 -0.50 5.60
C ARG A 116 14.92 0.75 6.32
N GLU A 117 16.22 1.04 6.23
CA GLU A 117 16.86 2.17 6.90
C GLU A 117 16.32 3.50 6.36
N ALA A 118 16.08 3.58 5.05
CA ALA A 118 15.47 4.75 4.43
C ALA A 118 14.02 4.97 4.91
N LEU A 119 13.21 3.90 4.97
CA LEU A 119 11.86 3.97 5.51
C LEU A 119 11.84 4.38 6.99
N GLU A 120 12.72 3.80 7.81
CA GLU A 120 12.85 4.14 9.23
C GLU A 120 13.25 5.61 9.42
N LYS A 121 14.19 6.11 8.62
CA LYS A 121 14.57 7.52 8.61
C LYS A 121 13.37 8.40 8.29
N ILE A 122 12.61 8.10 7.23
CA ILE A 122 11.41 8.85 6.85
C ILE A 122 10.40 8.87 8.00
N LEU A 123 10.12 7.72 8.61
CA LEU A 123 9.18 7.61 9.74
C LEU A 123 9.59 8.45 10.94
N MET A 124 10.90 8.60 11.20
CA MET A 124 11.42 9.41 12.31
C MET A 124 11.39 10.91 12.01
N THR A 125 11.62 11.31 10.75
CA THR A 125 11.84 12.71 10.40
C THR A 125 10.64 13.40 9.76
N ASP A 126 9.71 12.65 9.17
CA ASP A 126 8.56 13.24 8.46
C ASP A 126 7.44 13.66 9.42
N GLY A 127 7.35 14.97 9.67
CA GLY A 127 6.23 15.58 10.38
C GLY A 127 5.01 15.86 9.48
N SER A 128 5.15 15.83 8.15
CA SER A 128 4.09 16.25 7.22
C SER A 128 3.01 15.18 7.01
N GLY A 129 3.37 13.91 7.18
CA GLY A 129 2.54 12.76 6.84
C GLY A 129 2.62 12.35 5.37
N HIS A 130 3.41 13.05 4.53
CA HIS A 130 3.67 12.62 3.16
C HIS A 130 4.59 11.41 3.08
N GLY A 131 5.31 11.05 4.13
CA GLY A 131 6.10 9.81 4.17
C GLY A 131 7.10 9.69 3.01
N GLY A 132 7.70 10.81 2.60
CA GLY A 132 8.61 10.87 1.45
C GLY A 132 7.94 10.86 0.07
N ALA A 133 6.61 10.86 -0.01
CA ALA A 133 5.89 10.93 -1.27
C ALA A 133 6.01 12.32 -1.91
N GLU A 134 6.23 12.32 -3.23
CA GLU A 134 6.13 13.49 -4.08
C GLU A 134 4.76 13.48 -4.77
N ALA A 135 4.20 14.68 -5.02
CA ALA A 135 2.91 14.84 -5.69
C ALA A 135 3.09 15.64 -6.97
N GLN A 136 2.47 15.17 -8.05
CA GLN A 136 2.45 15.85 -9.35
C GLN A 136 1.01 15.90 -9.87
N VAL A 137 0.60 17.06 -10.40
CA VAL A 137 -0.64 17.19 -11.16
C VAL A 137 -0.36 16.75 -12.59
N LEU A 138 -1.09 15.74 -13.07
CA LEU A 138 -1.04 15.33 -14.47
C LEU A 138 -1.83 16.36 -15.29
N THR A 139 -1.15 17.03 -16.22
CA THR A 139 -1.73 17.92 -17.24
C THR A 139 -2.10 17.16 -18.49
#